data_AF-A0A222XA75-F1
#
_entry.id   AF-A0A222XA75-F1
#
_cell.length_a   1.000
_cell.length_b   1.000
_cell.length_c   1.000
_cell.angle_alpha   90.00
_cell.angle_beta   90.00
_cell.angle_gamma   90.00
#
_symmetry.space_group_name_H-M   'P 1'
#
loop_
_entity.id
_entity.type
_entity.pdbx_description
1 polymer ?
#
loop_
_entity_poly.entity_id
_entity_poly.type
_entity_poly.pdbx_seq_one_letter_code
_entity_poly.pdbx_strand_id
1 'polypeptide(L)'
;MPVMPICRQPIIDHRGGTIVSLHVTALTREDGTGLRAPWPYGAPPVGPDALRLTGALTAQVGADGTAEVRTLVAQDLAPAIVERPAGTLERELHRVFVPAATQGPTAVHAALLLAVEDWDGTTRDAVAQDVIDELAPTLADAVGTTVRARLKDDEPQGLTGGAVLGGSIAGLRDTLASWPREDFALVQTSLLVPAGADAGALAQELVVTGPAQDTYRLRVEWRIRHLPVADDVLHLQVHYGDFVVAEAGGRQTLVANRPRPSDWETFGLVRLGGDRVALLAPNGDYVSAAGGGGREVLAVGDRIGEWETFRVEEVMTDRIALRAFNGHYVSAYHGGGRELVANRPVRDEYEVFTLHRP
;
A
#
# COMPACT_ATOMS: atom_id res chain seq x y z
N MET A 1 -0.04 5.74 -23.91
CA MET A 1 -1.19 5.55 -23.00
C MET A 1 -1.13 6.67 -21.98
N PRO A 2 -2.26 7.28 -21.56
CA PRO A 2 -2.19 8.37 -20.59
C PRO A 2 -1.73 7.81 -19.24
N VAL A 3 -0.59 8.31 -18.75
CA VAL A 3 -0.12 8.08 -17.39
C VAL A 3 -1.12 8.75 -16.45
N MET A 4 -1.94 7.95 -15.76
CA MET A 4 -2.94 8.50 -14.85
C MET A 4 -2.26 9.07 -13.61
N PRO A 5 -2.60 10.30 -13.19
CA PRO A 5 -2.17 10.81 -11.90
C PRO A 5 -2.78 9.94 -10.80
N ILE A 6 -1.91 9.19 -10.15
CA ILE A 6 -1.98 8.56 -8.83
C ILE A 6 -3.33 8.72 -8.11
N CYS A 7 -4.29 7.84 -8.42
CA CYS A 7 -5.18 7.35 -7.35
C CYS A 7 -4.29 6.49 -6.44
N ARG A 8 -3.94 7.02 -5.27
CA ARG A 8 -2.93 6.43 -4.37
C ARG A 8 -3.26 5.03 -3.88
N GLN A 9 -4.50 4.55 -3.99
CA GLN A 9 -4.90 3.22 -3.52
C GLN A 9 -6.01 2.62 -4.40
N PRO A 10 -6.03 1.30 -4.59
CA PRO A 10 -7.18 0.63 -5.18
C PRO A 10 -8.37 0.72 -4.22
N ILE A 11 -9.53 1.13 -4.74
CA ILE A 11 -10.81 0.89 -4.07
C ILE A 11 -11.06 -0.61 -4.13
N ILE A 12 -11.21 -1.25 -2.98
CA ILE A 12 -11.44 -2.69 -2.92
C ILE A 12 -12.88 -3.03 -3.30
N ASP A 13 -13.08 -4.28 -3.72
CA ASP A 13 -14.40 -4.91 -3.71
C ASP A 13 -14.60 -5.62 -2.36
N HIS A 14 -15.70 -5.31 -1.68
CA HIS A 14 -16.07 -5.93 -0.41
C HIS A 14 -16.53 -7.40 -0.57
N ARG A 15 -16.61 -7.91 -1.80
CA ARG A 15 -16.82 -9.34 -2.11
C ARG A 15 -15.55 -10.19 -1.94
N GLY A 16 -14.47 -9.62 -1.41
CA GLY A 16 -13.22 -10.31 -1.15
C GLY A 16 -12.24 -10.25 -2.32
N GLY A 17 -10.99 -10.63 -2.03
CA GLY A 17 -9.90 -10.59 -3.00
C GLY A 17 -8.54 -10.59 -2.32
N THR A 18 -7.51 -10.20 -3.05
CA THR A 18 -6.12 -10.22 -2.59
C THR A 18 -5.50 -8.86 -2.77
N ILE A 19 -4.87 -8.35 -1.71
CA ILE A 19 -4.01 -7.17 -1.74
C ILE A 19 -2.58 -7.63 -1.87
N VAL A 20 -1.90 -7.03 -2.84
CA VAL A 20 -0.48 -7.23 -3.08
C VAL A 20 0.21 -5.89 -2.87
N SER A 21 1.19 -5.86 -1.96
CA SER A 21 1.92 -4.64 -1.65
C SER A 21 3.43 -4.87 -1.73
N LEU A 22 4.15 -3.87 -2.23
CA LEU A 22 5.61 -3.87 -2.30
C LEU A 22 6.15 -2.99 -1.18
N HIS A 23 7.03 -3.54 -0.35
CA HIS A 23 7.65 -2.83 0.76
C HIS A 23 9.16 -2.77 0.60
N VAL A 24 9.77 -1.65 0.99
CA VAL A 24 11.21 -1.63 1.31
C VAL A 24 11.33 -1.88 2.80
N THR A 25 12.05 -2.94 3.16
CA THR A 25 12.18 -3.46 4.53
C THR A 25 13.55 -3.20 5.15
N ALA A 26 14.55 -2.94 4.32
CA ALA A 26 15.87 -2.50 4.75
C ALA A 26 16.60 -1.77 3.63
N LEU A 27 17.43 -0.80 4.00
CA LEU A 27 18.37 -0.12 3.12
C LEU A 27 19.69 0.03 3.88
N THR A 28 20.75 -0.60 3.41
CA THR A 28 22.08 -0.49 4.01
C THR A 28 23.09 0.00 2.99
N ARG A 29 23.87 1.02 3.34
CA ARG A 29 25.07 1.40 2.58
C ARG A 29 26.23 0.48 3.01
N GLU A 30 26.90 -0.13 2.04
CA GLU A 30 28.19 -0.74 2.23
C GLU A 30 29.27 0.30 1.96
N ASP A 31 29.88 0.78 3.03
CA ASP A 31 31.00 1.69 2.92
C ASP A 31 32.18 0.93 2.28
N GLY A 32 32.56 1.31 1.05
CA GLY A 32 33.82 0.84 0.44
C GLY A 32 35.07 1.33 1.18
N THR A 33 34.90 2.25 2.13
CA THR A 33 35.95 2.76 3.02
C THR A 33 35.39 2.84 4.43
N GLY A 34 35.91 2.03 5.36
CA GLY A 34 35.45 2.05 6.74
C GLY A 34 35.46 3.47 7.33
N LEU A 35 34.33 3.89 7.91
CA LEU A 35 34.20 5.14 8.64
C LEU A 35 35.33 5.28 9.68
N ARG A 36 36.29 6.18 9.42
CA ARG A 36 37.16 6.79 10.42
C ARG A 36 36.55 8.11 10.87
N ALA A 37 35.62 8.06 11.81
CA ALA A 37 35.40 9.19 12.70
C ALA A 37 34.99 8.67 14.09
N PRO A 38 35.77 8.96 15.15
CA PRO A 38 35.38 8.62 16.51
C PRO A 38 34.33 9.61 17.05
N TRP A 39 33.38 9.05 17.80
CA TRP A 39 32.47 9.72 18.74
C TRP A 39 33.20 10.81 19.58
N PRO A 40 32.61 12.00 19.87
CA PRO A 40 31.26 12.17 20.40
C PRO A 40 30.37 13.24 19.74
N TYR A 41 30.63 13.64 18.50
CA TYR A 41 29.72 14.54 17.79
C TYR A 41 28.60 13.74 17.11
N GLY A 42 27.36 14.13 17.39
CA GLY A 42 26.13 13.40 17.07
C GLY A 42 25.96 13.02 15.60
N ALA A 43 24.99 12.13 15.37
CA ALA A 43 24.57 11.69 14.03
C ALA A 43 24.53 12.90 13.07
N PRO A 44 25.22 12.86 11.92
CA PRO A 44 25.18 13.98 11.01
C PRO A 44 23.73 14.20 10.56
N PRO A 45 23.26 15.45 10.49
CA PRO A 45 21.98 15.75 9.82
C PRO A 45 22.09 15.19 8.40
N VAL A 46 21.02 14.53 7.91
CA VAL A 46 20.87 13.94 6.56
C VAL A 46 21.96 14.43 5.61
N GLY A 47 23.07 13.68 5.54
CA GLY A 47 24.26 14.07 4.79
C GLY A 47 24.09 13.83 3.29
N PRO A 48 25.12 14.15 2.48
CA PRO A 48 25.18 13.95 1.01
C PRO A 48 25.03 12.48 0.54
N ASP A 49 24.69 11.56 1.45
CA ASP A 49 24.76 10.12 1.27
C ASP A 49 23.37 9.43 1.28
N ALA A 50 22.29 10.22 1.19
CA ALA A 50 20.93 9.71 1.20
C ALA A 50 20.47 9.18 -0.17
N LEU A 51 19.82 8.00 -0.17
CA LEU A 51 19.20 7.44 -1.35
C LEU A 51 17.79 8.04 -1.51
N ARG A 52 17.42 8.53 -2.69
CA ARG A 52 16.07 9.01 -2.95
C ARG A 52 15.42 8.16 -4.03
N LEU A 53 14.19 7.70 -3.78
CA LEU A 53 13.37 7.17 -4.86
C LEU A 53 12.79 8.37 -5.61
N THR A 54 13.39 8.74 -6.73
CA THR A 54 12.93 9.86 -7.57
C THR A 54 11.74 9.48 -8.41
N GLY A 55 11.55 8.19 -8.66
CA GLY A 55 10.31 7.70 -9.22
C GLY A 55 10.25 6.18 -9.27
N ALA A 56 9.08 5.66 -9.58
CA ALA A 56 8.93 4.24 -9.83
C ALA A 56 7.73 3.99 -10.71
N LEU A 57 7.82 2.90 -11.45
CA LEU A 57 6.82 2.45 -12.38
C LEU A 57 6.35 1.08 -11.94
N THR A 58 5.05 0.93 -11.80
CA THR A 58 4.41 -0.34 -11.52
C THR A 58 3.47 -0.67 -12.66
N ALA A 59 3.59 -1.88 -13.19
CA ALA A 59 2.68 -2.39 -14.21
C ALA A 59 1.92 -3.57 -13.61
N GLN A 60 0.60 -3.50 -13.67
CA GLN A 60 -0.29 -4.61 -13.38
C GLN A 60 -0.86 -5.12 -14.69
N VAL A 61 -0.85 -6.43 -14.89
CA VAL A 61 -1.51 -7.06 -16.03
C VAL A 61 -2.61 -7.96 -15.51
N GLY A 62 -3.85 -7.59 -15.85
CA GLY A 62 -5.04 -8.38 -15.57
C GLY A 62 -5.05 -9.69 -16.35
N ALA A 63 -5.92 -10.61 -15.94
CA ALA A 63 -6.00 -11.92 -16.58
C ALA A 63 -6.50 -11.90 -18.03
N ASP A 64 -7.12 -10.80 -18.47
CA ASP A 64 -7.46 -10.52 -19.87
C ASP A 64 -6.24 -10.06 -20.69
N GLY A 65 -5.07 -9.94 -20.07
CA GLY A 65 -3.83 -9.47 -20.67
C GLY A 65 -3.79 -7.95 -20.88
N THR A 66 -4.73 -7.19 -20.31
CA THR A 66 -4.67 -5.73 -20.28
C THR A 66 -3.69 -5.27 -19.22
N ALA A 67 -2.79 -4.36 -19.61
CA ALA A 67 -1.76 -3.81 -18.75
C ALA A 67 -2.16 -2.40 -18.32
N GLU A 68 -2.24 -2.17 -17.00
CA GLU A 68 -2.33 -0.86 -16.41
C GLU A 68 -0.96 -0.47 -15.84
N VAL A 69 -0.45 0.68 -16.27
CA VAL A 69 0.82 1.22 -15.77
C VAL A 69 0.54 2.42 -14.86
N ARG A 70 1.12 2.37 -13.67
CA ARG A 70 0.99 3.39 -12.64
C ARG A 70 2.37 3.88 -12.21
N THR A 71 2.46 5.19 -11.97
CA THR A 71 3.65 5.82 -11.41
C THR A 71 3.53 5.93 -9.90
N LEU A 72 4.63 5.70 -9.20
CA LEU A 72 4.71 5.93 -7.75
C LEU A 72 5.26 7.34 -7.51
N VAL A 73 4.79 7.96 -6.44
CA VAL A 73 5.30 9.24 -5.96
C VAL A 73 6.75 9.07 -5.52
N ALA A 74 7.60 10.07 -5.80
CA ALA A 74 8.93 10.16 -5.24
C ALA A 74 8.89 10.08 -3.69
N GLN A 75 9.82 9.35 -3.10
CA GLN A 75 9.92 9.19 -1.64
C GLN A 75 11.38 9.21 -1.18
N ASP A 76 11.64 9.92 -0.08
CA ASP A 76 12.99 10.02 0.49
C ASP A 76 13.32 8.75 1.28
N LEU A 77 14.18 7.89 0.75
CA LEU A 77 14.59 6.66 1.42
C LEU A 77 15.82 6.95 2.29
N ALA A 78 15.58 7.49 3.48
CA ALA A 78 16.65 7.80 4.44
C ALA A 78 17.58 6.58 4.61
N PRO A 79 18.91 6.76 4.45
CA PRO A 79 19.85 5.66 4.58
C PRO A 79 19.82 5.16 6.03
N ALA A 80 19.70 3.84 6.24
CA ALA A 80 20.08 3.28 7.52
C ALA A 80 21.60 3.13 7.51
N ILE A 81 22.28 4.04 8.23
CA ILE A 81 23.69 3.84 8.57
C ILE A 81 23.78 2.49 9.31
N VAL A 82 24.89 1.77 9.13
CA VAL A 82 25.20 0.50 9.80
C VAL A 82 25.32 0.70 11.32
N GLU A 83 24.25 1.07 11.98
CA GLU A 83 24.06 0.89 13.40
C GLU A 83 23.46 -0.51 13.56
N ARG A 84 24.11 -1.36 14.34
CA ARG A 84 23.47 -2.63 14.70
C ARG A 84 22.47 -2.39 15.83
N PRO A 85 21.26 -2.97 15.73
CA PRO A 85 20.72 -3.66 14.56
C PRO A 85 20.24 -2.63 13.52
N ALA A 86 20.46 -2.93 12.24
CA ALA A 86 20.06 -2.06 11.13
C ALA A 86 18.64 -1.53 11.37
N GLY A 87 18.46 -0.21 11.29
CA GLY A 87 17.13 0.37 11.38
C GLY A 87 16.23 -0.32 10.35
N THR A 88 15.19 -1.00 10.83
CA THR A 88 14.22 -1.65 9.93
C THR A 88 13.42 -0.53 9.29
N LEU A 89 13.71 -0.24 8.02
CA LEU A 89 12.86 0.64 7.23
C LEU A 89 11.58 -0.14 6.97
N GLU A 90 10.41 0.43 7.18
CA GLU A 90 9.16 -0.20 6.74
C GLU A 90 8.36 0.82 5.95
N ARG A 91 8.45 0.71 4.63
CA ARG A 91 7.76 1.63 3.70
C ARG A 91 7.07 0.87 2.60
N GLU A 92 5.75 0.99 2.55
CA GLU A 92 4.93 0.55 1.43
C GLU A 92 5.14 1.49 0.24
N LEU A 93 5.71 0.97 -0.85
CA LEU A 93 5.91 1.71 -2.10
C LEU A 93 4.66 1.66 -2.97
N HIS A 94 4.03 0.49 -3.04
CA HIS A 94 2.90 0.25 -3.93
C HIS A 94 1.92 -0.75 -3.33
N ARG A 95 0.65 -0.63 -3.73
CA ARG A 95 -0.43 -1.53 -3.36
C ARG A 95 -1.38 -1.73 -4.53
N VAL A 96 -1.74 -2.99 -4.78
CA VAL A 96 -2.68 -3.44 -5.80
C VAL A 96 -3.75 -4.30 -5.15
N PHE A 97 -4.97 -4.24 -5.67
CA PHE A 97 -6.05 -5.15 -5.33
C PHE A 97 -6.38 -6.03 -6.53
N VAL A 98 -6.52 -7.33 -6.29
CA VAL A 98 -6.96 -8.34 -7.24
C VAL A 98 -8.28 -8.91 -6.72
N PRO A 99 -9.43 -8.61 -7.35
CA PRO A 99 -10.72 -9.14 -6.93
C PRO A 99 -10.76 -10.67 -6.90
N ALA A 100 -11.51 -11.26 -5.97
CA ALA A 100 -11.64 -12.72 -5.89
C ALA A 100 -12.27 -13.35 -7.16
N ALA A 101 -13.07 -12.56 -7.91
CA ALA A 101 -13.71 -13.00 -9.14
C ALA A 101 -12.77 -13.00 -10.36
N THR A 102 -11.52 -12.52 -10.23
CA THR A 102 -10.55 -12.50 -11.33
C THR A 102 -10.18 -13.93 -11.72
N GLN A 103 -10.59 -14.35 -12.93
CA GLN A 103 -10.26 -15.66 -13.48
C GLN A 103 -8.88 -15.64 -14.13
N GLY A 104 -7.96 -16.52 -13.72
CA GLY A 104 -6.63 -16.68 -14.33
C GLY A 104 -5.51 -15.89 -13.64
N PRO A 105 -4.25 -16.09 -14.05
CA PRO A 105 -3.09 -15.44 -13.45
C PRO A 105 -3.09 -13.92 -13.71
N THR A 106 -2.82 -13.15 -12.65
CA THR A 106 -2.53 -11.71 -12.72
C THR A 106 -1.04 -11.51 -12.46
N ALA A 107 -0.38 -10.60 -13.16
CA ALA A 107 1.01 -10.26 -12.87
C ALA A 107 1.13 -8.82 -12.37
N VAL A 108 2.03 -8.62 -11.40
CA VAL A 108 2.43 -7.30 -10.94
C VAL A 108 3.94 -7.18 -11.13
N HIS A 109 4.38 -6.11 -11.77
CA HIS A 109 5.78 -5.78 -11.95
C HIS A 109 6.06 -4.39 -11.40
N ALA A 110 7.20 -4.23 -10.74
CA ALA A 110 7.69 -2.94 -10.30
C ALA A 110 9.11 -2.71 -10.84
N ALA A 111 9.29 -1.60 -11.54
CA ALA A 111 10.57 -1.04 -11.92
C ALA A 111 10.78 0.25 -11.10
N LEU A 112 11.69 0.21 -10.14
CA LEU A 112 12.01 1.34 -9.26
C LEU A 112 13.18 2.13 -9.85
N LEU A 113 13.03 3.45 -9.94
CA LEU A 113 14.08 4.37 -10.36
C LEU A 113 14.62 5.13 -9.15
N LEU A 114 15.85 4.79 -8.76
CA LEU A 114 16.52 5.38 -7.61
C LEU A 114 17.54 6.39 -8.11
N ALA A 115 17.52 7.60 -7.57
CA ALA A 115 18.62 8.54 -7.72
C ALA A 115 19.30 8.77 -6.36
N VAL A 116 20.60 9.04 -6.39
CA VAL A 116 21.33 9.46 -5.19
C VAL A 116 21.55 10.96 -5.35
N GLU A 117 21.03 11.74 -4.40
CA GLU A 117 20.98 13.21 -4.55
C GLU A 117 21.92 13.95 -3.62
N ASP A 118 22.68 14.87 -4.24
CA ASP A 118 23.22 16.10 -3.65
C ASP A 118 22.43 17.30 -4.23
N TRP A 119 21.38 17.71 -3.51
CA TRP A 119 20.67 19.01 -3.52
C TRP A 119 20.44 19.81 -4.84
N ASP A 120 19.27 19.60 -5.48
CA ASP A 120 18.32 20.63 -6.00
C ASP A 120 16.96 20.03 -6.42
N GLY A 121 16.89 18.69 -6.56
CA GLY A 121 15.71 17.81 -6.58
C GLY A 121 14.76 17.95 -7.78
N THR A 122 14.61 19.17 -8.30
CA THR A 122 13.52 19.53 -9.22
C THR A 122 13.85 19.12 -10.66
N THR A 123 15.09 19.34 -11.09
CA THR A 123 15.56 18.97 -12.44
C THR A 123 15.62 17.45 -12.60
N ARG A 124 16.07 16.75 -11.57
CA ARG A 124 16.16 15.28 -11.56
C ARG A 124 14.79 14.61 -11.50
N ASP A 125 13.84 15.18 -10.76
CA ASP A 125 12.46 14.68 -10.76
C ASP A 125 11.81 14.81 -12.15
N ALA A 126 12.09 15.89 -12.89
CA ALA A 126 11.62 16.05 -14.27
C ALA A 126 12.27 15.02 -15.23
N VAL A 127 13.58 14.83 -15.16
CA VAL A 127 14.29 13.81 -15.96
C VAL A 127 13.80 12.40 -15.61
N ALA A 128 13.57 12.11 -14.32
CA ALA A 128 13.00 10.86 -13.85
C ALA A 128 11.60 10.62 -14.41
N GLN A 129 10.79 11.67 -14.51
CA GLN A 129 9.45 11.58 -15.09
C GLN A 129 9.49 11.30 -16.60
N ASP A 130 10.36 11.99 -17.35
CA ASP A 130 10.55 11.74 -18.79
C ASP A 130 10.99 10.30 -19.06
N VAL A 131 11.93 9.81 -18.26
CA VAL A 131 12.37 8.42 -18.20
C VAL A 131 11.16 7.49 -17.98
N ILE A 132 10.38 7.73 -16.93
CA ILE A 132 9.24 6.89 -16.59
C ILE A 132 8.22 6.83 -17.73
N ASP A 133 7.96 7.95 -18.40
CA ASP A 133 7.03 8.04 -19.52
C ASP A 133 7.53 7.25 -20.74
N GLU A 134 8.84 7.18 -20.98
CA GLU A 134 9.45 6.37 -22.05
C GLU A 134 9.42 4.86 -21.71
N LEU A 135 9.60 4.47 -20.44
CA LEU A 135 9.59 3.06 -20.03
C LEU A 135 8.19 2.46 -19.93
N ALA A 136 7.18 3.29 -19.64
CA ALA A 136 5.81 2.84 -19.41
C ALA A 136 5.27 1.90 -20.50
N PRO A 137 5.37 2.21 -21.82
CA PRO A 137 4.85 1.34 -22.87
C PRO A 137 5.62 0.01 -22.98
N THR A 138 6.96 0.06 -22.91
CA THR A 138 7.82 -1.12 -22.99
C THR A 138 7.54 -2.06 -21.83
N LEU A 139 7.41 -1.53 -20.62
CA LEU A 139 7.09 -2.33 -19.45
C LEU A 139 5.71 -3.00 -19.59
N ALA A 140 4.69 -2.24 -20.01
CA ALA A 140 3.34 -2.76 -20.23
C ALA A 140 3.33 -3.94 -21.20
N ASP A 141 3.99 -3.82 -22.34
CA ASP A 141 4.02 -4.84 -23.38
C ASP A 141 4.78 -6.09 -22.94
N ALA A 142 5.90 -5.90 -22.23
CA ALA A 142 6.76 -6.99 -21.80
C ALA A 142 6.09 -7.83 -20.68
N VAL A 143 5.43 -7.18 -19.71
CA VAL A 143 4.62 -7.88 -18.69
C VAL A 143 3.39 -8.54 -19.35
N GLY A 144 2.73 -7.84 -20.29
CA GLY A 144 1.59 -8.36 -21.04
C GLY A 144 1.93 -9.65 -21.81
N THR A 145 3.09 -9.68 -22.46
CA THR A 145 3.60 -10.86 -23.17
C THR A 145 3.86 -12.02 -22.23
N THR A 146 4.42 -11.74 -21.05
CA THR A 146 4.69 -12.76 -20.01
C THR A 146 3.38 -13.42 -19.54
N VAL A 147 2.35 -12.64 -19.23
CA VAL A 147 1.04 -13.17 -18.82
C VAL A 147 0.38 -13.96 -19.95
N ARG A 148 0.40 -13.45 -21.19
CA ARG A 148 -0.18 -14.15 -22.36
C ARG A 148 0.54 -15.47 -22.67
N ALA A 149 1.85 -15.52 -22.54
CA ALA A 149 2.60 -16.76 -22.66
C ALA A 149 2.13 -17.76 -21.60
N ARG A 150 1.95 -17.29 -20.35
CA ARG A 150 1.52 -18.14 -19.26
C ARG A 150 0.08 -18.65 -19.41
N LEU A 151 -0.83 -17.80 -19.86
CA LEU A 151 -2.22 -18.19 -20.16
C LEU A 151 -2.30 -19.27 -21.26
N LYS A 152 -1.33 -19.31 -22.18
CA LYS A 152 -1.23 -20.35 -23.21
C LYS A 152 -0.68 -21.66 -22.65
N ASP A 153 0.21 -21.60 -21.66
CA ASP A 153 0.84 -22.77 -21.04
C ASP A 153 -0.08 -23.48 -20.03
N ASP A 154 -1.18 -22.86 -19.59
CA ASP A 154 -2.21 -23.46 -18.71
C ASP A 154 -3.17 -24.43 -19.44
N GLU A 155 -2.80 -24.93 -20.63
CA GLU A 155 -3.26 -26.26 -21.06
C GLU A 155 -2.79 -27.30 -20.02
N PRO A 156 -3.62 -28.29 -19.65
CA PRO A 156 -3.69 -28.83 -18.28
C PRO A 156 -2.43 -29.62 -17.87
N GLN A 157 -1.42 -28.91 -17.38
CA GLN A 157 -0.41 -29.47 -16.49
C GLN A 157 -0.39 -28.65 -15.21
N GLY A 158 -1.11 -29.19 -14.22
CA GLY A 158 -1.41 -28.56 -12.94
C GLY A 158 -0.22 -27.86 -12.29
N LEU A 159 -0.35 -26.54 -12.16
CA LEU A 159 0.55 -25.73 -11.36
C LEU A 159 0.13 -25.80 -9.90
N THR A 160 0.53 -26.90 -9.27
CA THR A 160 0.57 -27.01 -7.82
C THR A 160 1.93 -26.50 -7.35
N GLY A 161 2.08 -25.18 -7.24
CA GLY A 161 3.19 -24.59 -6.48
C GLY A 161 3.84 -23.36 -7.11
N GLY A 162 3.82 -22.27 -6.34
CA GLY A 162 4.85 -21.23 -6.37
C GLY A 162 4.52 -20.01 -7.22
N ALA A 163 4.52 -18.84 -6.59
CA ALA A 163 4.74 -17.57 -7.27
C ALA A 163 6.00 -17.71 -8.16
N VAL A 164 5.89 -17.43 -9.45
CA VAL A 164 7.07 -17.34 -10.32
C VAL A 164 7.79 -16.05 -9.96
N LEU A 165 8.93 -16.19 -9.29
CA LEU A 165 9.76 -15.11 -8.80
C LEU A 165 10.98 -14.92 -9.68
N GLY A 166 11.30 -13.66 -9.96
CA GLY A 166 12.63 -13.27 -10.41
C GLY A 166 12.94 -13.62 -11.87
N GLY A 167 12.53 -12.74 -12.78
CA GLY A 167 13.09 -12.68 -14.12
C GLY A 167 13.11 -11.23 -14.58
N SER A 168 14.26 -10.72 -15.04
CA SER A 168 14.27 -9.46 -15.79
C SER A 168 13.47 -9.71 -17.06
N ILE A 169 12.47 -8.88 -17.34
CA ILE A 169 11.64 -9.10 -18.52
C ILE A 169 12.51 -8.88 -19.76
N ALA A 170 12.49 -9.83 -20.70
CA ALA A 170 13.28 -9.77 -21.92
C ALA A 170 12.98 -8.49 -22.70
N GLY A 171 14.02 -7.84 -23.25
CA GLY A 171 13.90 -6.56 -23.97
C GLY A 171 13.95 -5.32 -23.07
N LEU A 172 13.46 -5.40 -21.82
CA LEU A 172 13.49 -4.28 -20.88
C LEU A 172 14.95 -3.86 -20.57
N ARG A 173 15.85 -4.83 -20.40
CA ARG A 173 17.29 -4.59 -20.18
C ARG A 173 17.97 -3.83 -21.33
N ASP A 174 17.55 -4.08 -22.57
CA ASP A 174 18.17 -3.49 -23.76
C ASP A 174 17.72 -2.04 -23.95
N THR A 175 16.43 -1.76 -23.75
CA THR A 175 15.89 -0.38 -23.69
C THR A 175 16.55 0.45 -22.59
N LEU A 176 16.86 -0.18 -21.46
CA LEU A 176 17.53 0.48 -20.33
C LEU A 176 19.03 0.69 -20.53
N ALA A 177 19.66 -0.07 -21.43
CA ALA A 177 21.08 0.07 -21.73
C ALA A 177 21.38 1.30 -22.58
N SER A 178 20.39 1.88 -23.26
CA SER A 178 20.56 3.10 -24.07
C SER A 178 20.54 4.41 -23.28
N TRP A 179 20.46 4.35 -21.96
CA TRP A 179 20.26 5.52 -21.11
C TRP A 179 21.49 5.90 -20.27
N PRO A 180 21.63 7.18 -19.85
CA PRO A 180 22.76 7.63 -19.04
C PRO A 180 22.70 6.98 -17.65
N ARG A 181 23.61 6.03 -17.39
CA ARG A 181 23.69 5.29 -16.11
C ARG A 181 24.28 6.09 -14.96
N GLU A 182 24.75 7.30 -15.22
CA GLU A 182 25.50 8.12 -14.27
C GLU A 182 24.62 8.83 -13.23
N ASP A 183 23.31 8.96 -13.47
CA ASP A 183 22.39 9.66 -12.56
C ASP A 183 21.37 8.76 -11.84
N PHE A 184 21.08 7.56 -12.37
CA PHE A 184 20.01 6.70 -11.86
C PHE A 184 20.39 5.23 -11.81
N ALA A 185 19.89 4.54 -10.78
CA ALA A 185 19.89 3.10 -10.67
C ALA A 185 18.48 2.54 -10.83
N LEU A 186 18.32 1.56 -11.73
CA LEU A 186 17.06 0.85 -11.90
C LEU A 186 17.07 -0.50 -11.18
N VAL A 187 16.01 -0.74 -10.42
CA VAL A 187 15.75 -2.00 -9.72
C VAL A 187 14.47 -2.62 -10.27
N GLN A 188 14.50 -3.89 -10.66
CA GLN A 188 13.34 -4.59 -11.22
C GLN A 188 12.93 -5.76 -10.33
N THR A 189 11.62 -5.87 -10.08
CA THR A 189 11.04 -7.02 -9.39
C THR A 189 9.68 -7.36 -9.99
N SER A 190 9.43 -8.66 -10.19
CA SER A 190 8.20 -9.20 -10.78
C SER A 190 7.58 -10.19 -9.81
N LEU A 191 6.26 -10.13 -9.68
CA LEU A 191 5.46 -11.09 -8.93
C LEU A 191 4.30 -11.58 -9.80
N LEU A 192 4.20 -12.90 -9.97
CA LEU A 192 3.00 -13.53 -10.50
C LEU A 192 2.05 -13.87 -9.35
N VAL A 193 0.78 -13.45 -9.47
CA VAL A 193 -0.28 -13.66 -8.49
C VAL A 193 -1.30 -14.62 -9.11
N PRO A 194 -1.21 -15.94 -8.84
CA PRO A 194 -2.22 -16.88 -9.28
C PRO A 194 -3.50 -16.75 -8.44
N ALA A 195 -4.64 -17.15 -9.02
CA ALA A 195 -5.90 -17.23 -8.29
C ALA A 195 -5.75 -18.19 -7.09
N GLY A 196 -6.02 -17.70 -5.88
CA GLY A 196 -5.97 -18.52 -4.65
C GLY A 196 -4.57 -18.81 -4.09
N ALA A 197 -3.53 -18.02 -4.42
CA ALA A 197 -2.20 -18.19 -3.84
C ALA A 197 -2.18 -17.94 -2.33
N ASP A 198 -1.61 -18.86 -1.53
CA ASP A 198 -1.41 -18.66 -0.10
C ASP A 198 -0.13 -17.87 0.23
N ALA A 199 -0.20 -17.15 1.36
CA ALA A 199 0.68 -16.09 1.77
C ALA A 199 2.14 -16.53 2.03
N GLY A 200 3.07 -15.83 1.40
CA GLY A 200 4.45 -15.71 1.82
C GLY A 200 4.90 -14.28 1.54
N ALA A 201 5.62 -13.68 2.48
CA ALA A 201 6.32 -12.44 2.24
C ALA A 201 7.60 -12.76 1.48
N LEU A 202 7.72 -12.26 0.25
CA LEU A 202 8.80 -12.64 -0.67
C LEU A 202 9.84 -11.55 -0.66
N ALA A 203 10.85 -11.72 0.19
CA ALA A 203 11.96 -10.80 0.32
C ALA A 203 13.02 -11.06 -0.75
N GLN A 204 13.40 -10.02 -1.48
CA GLN A 204 14.52 -10.01 -2.42
C GLN A 204 15.53 -8.96 -1.96
N GLU A 205 16.81 -9.35 -1.94
CA GLU A 205 17.91 -8.41 -1.76
C GLU A 205 18.39 -7.93 -3.13
N LEU A 206 18.57 -6.62 -3.24
CA LEU A 206 18.91 -5.92 -4.46
C LEU A 206 20.12 -5.06 -4.18
N VAL A 207 21.12 -5.15 -5.05
CA VAL A 207 22.35 -4.36 -4.93
C VAL A 207 22.27 -3.22 -5.94
N VAL A 208 22.43 -2.01 -5.44
CA VAL A 208 22.40 -0.76 -6.20
C VAL A 208 23.74 -0.08 -6.04
N THR A 209 24.39 0.27 -7.15
CA THR A 209 25.60 1.09 -7.11
C THR A 209 25.21 2.55 -7.28
N GLY A 210 25.57 3.38 -6.30
CA GLY A 210 25.40 4.82 -6.35
C GLY A 210 26.47 5.50 -7.24
N PRO A 211 26.24 6.77 -7.63
CA PRO A 211 27.11 7.52 -8.52
C PRO A 211 28.53 7.72 -7.95
N ALA A 212 28.69 7.75 -6.62
CA ALA A 212 29.98 7.83 -5.95
C ALA A 212 30.72 6.47 -5.81
N GLN A 213 30.30 5.42 -6.54
CA GLN A 213 30.76 4.02 -6.38
C GLN A 213 30.39 3.38 -5.03
N ASP A 214 29.55 4.04 -4.24
CA ASP A 214 28.95 3.44 -3.06
C ASP A 214 28.04 2.28 -3.43
N THR A 215 28.04 1.23 -2.62
CA THR A 215 27.14 0.10 -2.81
C THR A 215 26.03 0.16 -1.79
N TYR A 216 24.78 0.18 -2.24
CA TYR A 216 23.59 0.12 -1.41
C TYR A 216 22.92 -1.25 -1.57
N ARG A 217 22.54 -1.87 -0.46
CA ARG A 217 21.68 -3.06 -0.46
C ARG A 217 20.29 -2.69 -0.02
N LEU A 218 19.32 -2.95 -0.89
CA LEU A 218 17.90 -2.77 -0.63
C LEU A 218 17.28 -4.14 -0.43
N ARG A 219 16.58 -4.31 0.69
CA ARG A 219 15.68 -5.46 0.87
C ARG A 219 14.27 -5.03 0.54
N VAL A 220 13.73 -5.55 -0.56
CA VAL A 220 12.32 -5.35 -0.92
C VAL A 220 11.54 -6.61 -0.61
N GLU A 221 10.27 -6.46 -0.26
CA GLU A 221 9.40 -7.57 0.09
C GLU A 221 8.02 -7.38 -0.54
N TRP A 222 7.60 -8.37 -1.34
CA TRP A 222 6.20 -8.48 -1.74
C TRP A 222 5.42 -9.10 -0.61
N ARG A 223 4.35 -8.43 -0.18
CA ARG A 223 3.42 -8.93 0.83
C ARG A 223 2.06 -9.16 0.20
N ILE A 224 1.52 -10.33 0.49
CA ILE A 224 0.22 -10.79 0.00
C ILE A 224 -0.72 -10.87 1.19
N ARG A 225 -1.87 -10.20 1.10
CA ARG A 225 -2.92 -10.21 2.12
C ARG A 225 -4.24 -10.56 1.49
N HIS A 226 -4.92 -11.58 2.01
CA HIS A 226 -6.28 -11.91 1.59
C HIS A 226 -7.29 -11.07 2.35
N LEU A 227 -8.25 -10.52 1.61
CA LEU A 227 -9.41 -9.86 2.16
C LEU A 227 -10.57 -10.85 2.22
N PRO A 228 -11.28 -10.94 3.36
CA PRO A 228 -12.48 -11.74 3.45
C PRO A 228 -13.59 -11.12 2.60
N VAL A 229 -14.59 -11.94 2.27
CA VAL A 229 -15.90 -11.44 1.85
C VAL A 229 -16.52 -10.74 3.05
N ALA A 230 -16.92 -9.48 2.92
CA ALA A 230 -17.65 -8.79 3.96
C ALA A 230 -19.04 -9.41 4.14
N ASP A 231 -19.50 -9.54 5.39
CA ASP A 231 -20.83 -10.06 5.73
C ASP A 231 -21.96 -9.08 5.37
N ASP A 232 -21.66 -7.78 5.41
CA ASP A 232 -22.55 -6.70 4.97
C ASP A 232 -21.71 -5.56 4.39
N VAL A 233 -22.32 -4.69 3.59
CA VAL A 233 -21.68 -3.48 3.06
C VAL A 233 -22.56 -2.30 3.43
N LEU A 234 -21.97 -1.27 4.04
CA LEU A 234 -22.73 -0.20 4.66
C LEU A 234 -22.06 1.17 4.56
N HIS A 235 -22.88 2.19 4.71
CA HIS A 235 -22.48 3.57 4.98
C HIS A 235 -22.88 3.93 6.41
N LEU A 236 -21.99 4.62 7.12
CA LEU A 236 -22.25 5.12 8.48
C LEU A 236 -22.63 6.59 8.40
N GLN A 237 -23.87 6.93 8.75
CA GLN A 237 -24.35 8.30 8.80
C GLN A 237 -24.37 8.82 10.25
N VAL A 238 -23.81 10.01 10.47
CA VAL A 238 -23.83 10.68 11.78
C VAL A 238 -25.12 11.47 11.98
N HIS A 239 -25.35 11.97 13.20
CA HIS A 239 -26.60 12.64 13.57
C HIS A 239 -27.04 13.77 12.63
N TYR A 240 -26.12 14.60 12.12
CA TYR A 240 -26.46 15.71 11.21
C TYR A 240 -26.56 15.32 9.73
N GLY A 241 -26.52 14.03 9.41
CA GLY A 241 -26.82 13.52 8.09
C GLY A 241 -25.59 13.32 7.18
N ASP A 242 -24.41 13.73 7.62
CA ASP A 242 -23.17 13.46 6.89
C ASP A 242 -22.73 11.99 7.07
N PHE A 243 -21.98 11.49 6.09
CA PHE A 243 -21.44 10.14 6.06
C PHE A 243 -19.98 10.13 6.49
N VAL A 244 -19.61 9.07 7.22
CA VAL A 244 -18.22 8.78 7.61
C VAL A 244 -17.42 8.42 6.35
N VAL A 245 -16.23 9.00 6.26
CA VAL A 245 -15.31 8.89 5.12
C VAL A 245 -13.98 8.35 5.59
N ALA A 246 -13.45 7.41 4.83
CA ALA A 246 -12.05 7.05 4.86
C ALA A 246 -11.24 8.09 4.06
N GLU A 247 -10.88 9.21 4.71
CA GLU A 247 -10.19 10.31 4.02
C GLU A 247 -8.89 9.86 3.34
N ALA A 248 -8.63 10.44 2.17
CA ALA A 248 -7.58 10.00 1.25
C ALA A 248 -7.61 8.48 0.95
N GLY A 249 -8.80 7.87 0.93
CA GLY A 249 -9.03 6.44 0.73
C GLY A 249 -8.85 5.59 2.00
N GLY A 250 -8.41 6.15 3.13
CA GLY A 250 -8.31 5.47 4.43
C GLY A 250 -6.95 5.57 5.13
N ARG A 251 -5.94 6.22 4.56
CA ARG A 251 -4.65 6.44 5.24
C ARG A 251 -4.67 7.59 6.26
N GLN A 252 -5.80 8.25 6.40
CA GLN A 252 -6.03 9.30 7.38
C GLN A 252 -7.11 8.87 8.36
N THR A 253 -7.39 9.77 9.28
CA THR A 253 -8.47 9.67 10.25
C THR A 253 -9.81 9.59 9.55
N LEU A 254 -10.73 8.82 10.11
CA LEU A 254 -12.12 8.83 9.67
C LEU A 254 -12.73 10.18 10.03
N VAL A 255 -13.43 10.79 9.08
CA VAL A 255 -14.13 12.07 9.26
C VAL A 255 -15.54 11.92 8.73
N ALA A 256 -16.55 12.52 9.37
CA ALA A 256 -17.89 12.59 8.79
C ALA A 256 -18.12 13.96 8.17
N ASN A 257 -18.00 14.09 6.84
CA ASN A 257 -18.09 15.39 6.15
C ASN A 257 -18.73 15.30 4.75
N ARG A 258 -19.37 14.18 4.40
CA ARG A 258 -19.95 13.98 3.06
C ARG A 258 -21.46 13.94 3.13
N PRO A 259 -22.18 14.75 2.33
CA PRO A 259 -23.63 14.74 2.32
C PRO A 259 -24.22 13.55 1.53
N ARG A 260 -23.40 12.83 0.76
CA ARG A 260 -23.79 11.66 -0.03
C ARG A 260 -22.66 10.64 -0.01
N PRO A 261 -22.98 9.34 0.15
CA PRO A 261 -21.99 8.30 0.12
C PRO A 261 -21.63 7.92 -1.31
N SER A 262 -20.37 7.54 -1.49
CA SER A 262 -19.75 6.95 -2.68
C SER A 262 -18.71 5.94 -2.20
N ASP A 263 -17.68 5.69 -3.02
CA ASP A 263 -16.64 4.68 -2.73
C ASP A 263 -15.92 4.90 -1.40
N TRP A 264 -15.60 6.15 -1.02
CA TRP A 264 -14.82 6.43 0.20
C TRP A 264 -15.63 6.35 1.50
N GLU A 265 -16.95 6.33 1.38
CA GLU A 265 -17.90 6.20 2.49
C GLU A 265 -18.39 4.75 2.67
N THR A 266 -17.95 3.84 1.81
CA THR A 266 -18.42 2.44 1.73
C THR A 266 -17.53 1.48 2.51
N PHE A 267 -18.04 0.97 3.62
CA PHE A 267 -17.32 0.06 4.51
C PHE A 267 -17.92 -1.35 4.44
N GLY A 268 -17.05 -2.36 4.42
CA GLY A 268 -17.42 -3.75 4.62
C GLY A 268 -17.52 -4.06 6.11
N LEU A 269 -18.56 -4.75 6.53
CA LEU A 269 -18.72 -5.25 7.89
C LEU A 269 -18.26 -6.71 7.94
N VAL A 270 -17.30 -7.02 8.80
CA VAL A 270 -16.84 -8.39 9.05
C VAL A 270 -17.23 -8.79 10.47
N ARG A 271 -18.03 -9.85 10.62
CA ARG A 271 -18.50 -10.37 11.90
C ARG A 271 -17.49 -11.33 12.50
N LEU A 272 -17.09 -11.07 13.75
CA LEU A 272 -16.12 -11.87 14.51
C LEU A 272 -16.80 -12.80 15.53
N GLY A 273 -18.12 -12.93 15.43
CA GLY A 273 -18.98 -13.65 16.36
C GLY A 273 -19.42 -12.82 17.56
N GLY A 274 -20.65 -13.06 18.02
CA GLY A 274 -21.29 -12.27 19.08
C GLY A 274 -21.58 -10.84 18.64
N ASP A 275 -21.28 -9.88 19.52
CA ASP A 275 -21.38 -8.44 19.31
C ASP A 275 -20.14 -7.83 18.63
N ARG A 276 -19.14 -8.64 18.27
CA ARG A 276 -17.85 -8.14 17.77
C ARG A 276 -17.81 -8.08 16.24
N VAL A 277 -17.32 -6.96 15.73
CA VAL A 277 -17.14 -6.70 14.30
C VAL A 277 -15.80 -6.02 14.03
N ALA A 278 -15.35 -6.11 12.79
CA ALA A 278 -14.36 -5.23 12.19
C ALA A 278 -14.98 -4.51 11.00
N LEU A 279 -14.53 -3.29 10.74
CA LEU A 279 -14.94 -2.52 9.57
C LEU A 279 -13.79 -2.50 8.58
N LEU A 280 -14.01 -3.03 7.37
CA LEU A 280 -13.08 -3.01 6.26
C LEU A 280 -13.29 -1.74 5.46
N ALA A 281 -12.28 -0.88 5.39
CA ALA A 281 -12.35 0.38 4.68
C ALA A 281 -12.07 0.22 3.17
N PRO A 282 -12.41 1.22 2.34
CA PRO A 282 -12.21 1.19 0.89
C PRO A 282 -10.76 0.94 0.43
N ASN A 283 -9.75 1.25 1.24
CA ASN A 283 -8.34 0.94 0.96
C ASN A 283 -7.92 -0.50 1.27
N GLY A 284 -8.82 -1.33 1.80
CA GLY A 284 -8.52 -2.69 2.19
C GLY A 284 -7.88 -2.85 3.55
N ASP A 285 -7.70 -1.78 4.33
CA ASP A 285 -7.28 -1.86 5.71
C ASP A 285 -8.52 -1.83 6.63
N TYR A 286 -8.37 -2.35 7.83
CA TYR A 286 -9.40 -2.30 8.86
C TYR A 286 -9.36 -0.98 9.61
N VAL A 287 -10.54 -0.50 9.96
CA VAL A 287 -10.71 0.61 10.88
C VAL A 287 -10.14 0.22 12.24
N SER A 288 -9.31 1.08 12.81
CA SER A 288 -8.53 0.88 14.03
C SER A 288 -8.73 2.06 14.97
N ALA A 289 -9.07 1.78 16.23
CA ALA A 289 -9.06 2.78 17.29
C ALA A 289 -7.64 2.92 17.84
N ALA A 290 -6.95 4.01 17.48
CA ALA A 290 -5.52 4.16 17.78
C ALA A 290 -5.22 4.00 19.28
N GLY A 291 -4.24 3.16 19.62
CA GLY A 291 -3.89 2.86 21.02
C GLY A 291 -4.94 2.02 21.78
N GLY A 292 -5.86 1.36 21.08
CA GLY A 292 -7.02 0.68 21.66
C GLY A 292 -8.18 1.60 21.98
N GLY A 293 -8.08 2.88 21.61
CA GLY A 293 -9.04 3.95 21.85
C GLY A 293 -8.49 5.07 22.73
N GLY A 294 -9.25 6.16 22.84
CA GLY A 294 -8.84 7.41 23.49
C GLY A 294 -8.20 8.42 22.54
N ARG A 295 -7.98 8.00 21.28
CA ARG A 295 -7.47 8.79 20.15
C ARG A 295 -8.35 8.61 18.91
N GLU A 296 -7.89 9.17 17.81
CA GLU A 296 -8.55 9.12 16.50
C GLU A 296 -8.74 7.68 16.02
N VAL A 297 -9.80 7.49 15.25
CA VAL A 297 -10.10 6.26 14.53
C VAL A 297 -9.56 6.38 13.11
N LEU A 298 -8.79 5.39 12.68
CA LEU A 298 -7.98 5.40 11.44
C LEU A 298 -8.28 4.15 10.60
N ALA A 299 -8.16 4.19 9.28
CA ALA A 299 -8.28 2.99 8.43
C ALA A 299 -6.90 2.43 8.04
N VAL A 300 -6.13 1.98 9.04
CA VAL A 300 -4.72 1.58 8.89
C VAL A 300 -4.40 0.15 9.35
N GLY A 301 -5.38 -0.58 9.88
CA GLY A 301 -5.18 -1.93 10.42
C GLY A 301 -4.97 -2.95 9.31
N ASP A 302 -3.76 -3.52 9.18
CA ASP A 302 -3.48 -4.51 8.15
C ASP A 302 -4.03 -5.91 8.46
N ARG A 303 -4.48 -6.12 9.70
CA ARG A 303 -5.07 -7.36 10.21
C ARG A 303 -6.06 -7.03 11.33
N ILE A 304 -6.98 -7.94 11.61
CA ILE A 304 -7.93 -7.79 12.71
C ILE A 304 -7.22 -8.12 14.03
N GLY A 305 -6.95 -7.09 14.83
CA GLY A 305 -6.46 -7.19 16.20
C GLY A 305 -7.46 -6.62 17.21
N GLU A 306 -6.98 -6.38 18.43
CA GLU A 306 -7.79 -5.77 19.49
C GLU A 306 -8.25 -4.35 19.12
N TRP A 307 -7.43 -3.58 18.42
CA TRP A 307 -7.72 -2.18 18.08
C TRP A 307 -8.66 -2.05 16.88
N GLU A 308 -8.68 -3.05 16.02
CA GLU A 308 -9.56 -3.16 14.86
C GLU A 308 -10.90 -3.86 15.18
N THR A 309 -11.06 -4.33 16.41
CA THR A 309 -12.28 -4.97 16.88
C THR A 309 -13.15 -3.98 17.64
N PHE A 310 -14.39 -3.80 17.16
CA PHE A 310 -15.42 -3.01 17.82
C PHE A 310 -16.54 -3.92 18.30
N ARG A 311 -17.14 -3.58 19.43
CA ARG A 311 -18.43 -4.13 19.85
C ARG A 311 -19.55 -3.26 19.31
N VAL A 312 -20.52 -3.89 18.67
CA VAL A 312 -21.74 -3.25 18.17
C VAL A 312 -22.79 -3.33 19.25
N GLU A 313 -23.29 -2.17 19.65
CA GLU A 313 -24.46 -2.07 20.52
C GLU A 313 -25.62 -1.50 19.72
N GLU A 314 -26.63 -2.33 19.47
CA GLU A 314 -27.85 -1.92 18.77
C GLU A 314 -28.65 -0.95 19.64
N VAL A 315 -28.93 0.24 19.09
CA VAL A 315 -29.75 1.27 19.73
C VAL A 315 -31.17 1.21 19.19
N MET A 316 -31.31 1.06 17.88
CA MET A 316 -32.56 0.81 17.15
C MET A 316 -32.25 -0.06 15.91
N THR A 317 -33.28 -0.47 15.15
CA THR A 317 -33.18 -1.37 13.99
C THR A 317 -32.05 -1.03 13.00
N ASP A 318 -31.80 0.26 12.78
CA ASP A 318 -30.80 0.78 11.84
C ASP A 318 -29.79 1.71 12.51
N ARG A 319 -29.75 1.77 13.86
CA ARG A 319 -28.85 2.67 14.60
C ARG A 319 -28.01 1.89 15.59
N ILE A 320 -26.70 2.08 15.49
CA ILE A 320 -25.72 1.37 16.31
C ILE A 320 -24.78 2.35 17.02
N ALA A 321 -24.22 1.92 18.14
CA ALA A 321 -23.03 2.51 18.73
C ALA A 321 -21.86 1.53 18.57
N LEU A 322 -20.69 2.06 18.23
CA LEU A 322 -19.45 1.29 18.12
C LEU A 322 -18.61 1.53 19.35
N ARG A 323 -18.28 0.46 20.07
CA ARG A 323 -17.48 0.51 21.29
C ARG A 323 -16.11 -0.12 21.05
N ALA A 324 -15.05 0.66 21.26
CA ALA A 324 -13.67 0.23 21.09
C ALA A 324 -13.16 -0.60 22.27
N PHE A 325 -11.94 -1.14 22.13
CA PHE A 325 -11.31 -2.02 23.12
C PHE A 325 -11.17 -1.39 24.52
N ASN A 326 -10.85 -0.10 24.59
CA ASN A 326 -10.80 0.67 25.84
C ASN A 326 -12.16 0.82 26.56
N GLY A 327 -13.24 0.29 25.99
CA GLY A 327 -14.58 0.35 26.55
C GLY A 327 -15.30 1.68 26.31
N HIS A 328 -14.75 2.58 25.50
CA HIS A 328 -15.37 3.83 25.09
C HIS A 328 -16.00 3.74 23.70
N TYR A 329 -16.97 4.61 23.43
CA TYR A 329 -17.67 4.72 22.15
C TYR A 329 -16.93 5.63 21.16
N VAL A 330 -17.05 5.27 19.89
CA VAL A 330 -16.62 6.10 18.76
C VAL A 330 -17.56 7.28 18.63
N SER A 331 -17.00 8.49 18.62
CA SER A 331 -17.71 9.76 18.62
C SER A 331 -17.41 10.54 17.36
N ALA A 332 -18.45 10.97 16.66
CA ALA A 332 -18.38 12.00 15.63
C ALA A 332 -18.75 13.35 16.27
N TYR A 333 -17.90 13.84 17.17
CA TYR A 333 -18.18 15.01 18.00
C TYR A 333 -18.63 16.24 17.17
N HIS A 334 -19.67 16.95 17.66
CA HIS A 334 -20.39 18.02 16.93
C HIS A 334 -21.03 17.56 15.60
N GLY A 335 -21.30 16.27 15.47
CA GLY A 335 -22.01 15.64 14.36
C GLY A 335 -21.29 15.68 13.02
N GLY A 336 -19.96 15.57 13.06
CA GLY A 336 -19.11 15.47 11.87
C GLY A 336 -18.34 16.75 11.53
N GLY A 337 -17.25 16.60 10.79
CA GLY A 337 -16.37 17.69 10.34
C GLY A 337 -14.95 17.66 10.94
N ARG A 338 -14.71 16.78 11.91
CA ARG A 338 -13.38 16.45 12.46
C ARG A 338 -13.22 14.94 12.58
N GLU A 339 -12.04 14.52 13.01
CA GLU A 339 -11.69 13.13 13.24
C GLU A 339 -12.66 12.45 14.20
N LEU A 340 -13.09 11.23 13.86
CA LEU A 340 -13.81 10.36 14.78
C LEU A 340 -12.86 9.91 15.88
N VAL A 341 -13.31 9.93 17.14
CA VAL A 341 -12.47 9.61 18.30
C VAL A 341 -13.17 8.60 19.20
N ALA A 342 -12.46 7.55 19.62
CA ALA A 342 -12.99 6.50 20.49
C ALA A 342 -12.79 6.79 21.99
N ASN A 343 -13.36 7.87 22.51
CA ASN A 343 -13.08 8.36 23.87
C ASN A 343 -14.32 8.61 24.74
N ARG A 344 -15.54 8.32 24.27
CA ARG A 344 -16.76 8.65 25.02
C ARG A 344 -17.19 7.52 25.94
N PRO A 345 -17.36 7.74 27.26
CA PRO A 345 -17.74 6.68 28.21
C PRO A 345 -19.23 6.31 28.14
N VAL A 346 -20.05 7.22 27.59
CA VAL A 346 -21.49 7.06 27.43
C VAL A 346 -21.81 7.35 25.98
N ARG A 347 -22.72 6.57 25.41
CA ARG A 347 -23.24 6.82 24.07
C ARG A 347 -24.37 7.84 24.16
N ASP A 348 -24.27 8.90 23.36
CA ASP A 348 -25.35 9.86 23.11
C ASP A 348 -25.46 10.13 21.61
N GLU A 349 -26.14 11.20 21.20
CA GLU A 349 -26.42 11.55 19.81
C GLU A 349 -25.21 11.46 18.86
N TYR A 350 -24.00 11.79 19.32
CA TYR A 350 -22.78 11.81 18.50
C TYR A 350 -22.04 10.46 18.44
N GLU A 351 -22.42 9.49 19.27
CA GLU A 351 -21.85 8.15 19.32
C GLU A 351 -22.73 7.09 18.65
N VAL A 352 -23.86 7.53 18.09
CA VAL A 352 -24.85 6.68 17.44
C VAL A 352 -24.88 6.97 15.94
N PHE A 353 -24.58 5.94 15.16
CA PHE A 353 -24.53 5.98 13.70
C PHE A 353 -25.75 5.28 13.11
N THR A 354 -26.36 5.90 12.10
CA THR A 354 -27.40 5.27 11.29
C THR A 354 -26.75 4.50 10.15
N LEU A 355 -27.15 3.25 9.97
CA LEU A 355 -26.64 2.34 8.95
C LEU A 355 -27.46 2.45 7.67
N HIS A 356 -26.79 2.72 6.55
CA HIS A 356 -27.39 2.66 5.21
C HIS A 356 -26.73 1.55 4.41
N ARG A 357 -27.47 0.90 3.53
CA ARG A 357 -26.94 -0.12 2.60
C ARG A 357 -26.92 0.46 1.18
N PRO A 358 -25.83 0.28 0.41
CA PRO A 358 -25.69 0.80 -0.95
C PRO A 358 -26.60 0.12 -1.97
#